data_AF-X1UDB8-F1
#
_entry.id   AF-X1UDB8-F1
#
_cell.length_a   1.000
_cell.length_b   1.000
_cell.length_c   1.000
_cell.angle_alpha   90.00
_cell.angle_beta   90.00
_cell.angle_gamma   90.00
#
_symmetry.space_group_name_H-M   'P 1'
#
loop_
_entity.id
_entity.type
_entity.pdbx_description
1 polymer ?
#
loop_
_entity_poly.entity_id
_entity_poly.type
_entity_poly.pdbx_seq_one_letter_code
_entity_poly.pdbx_strand_id
1 'polypeptide(L)'
;MKKSLIKSLALLFVSILLISGCSRKPENHPRIYVSDKTKTDFLSSANSVEWKKRLIEDKKANLDNYLALCAEDPEWLVSRLQMNWKTRHNRVFLIGGKFSHSGGEAPVPTVRYSGSRDWATDYLSPELEEVEPYFDDPRGMYLEHKTTGEKEWVHPSETGHIIEGINRKGNGTGS
;
A
#
# COMPACT_ATOMS: atom_id res chain seq x y z
N MET A 1 -29.23 31.68 58.39
CA MET A 1 -29.61 31.25 57.03
C MET A 1 -28.59 31.62 55.95
N LYS A 2 -28.04 32.84 55.89
CA LYS A 2 -27.08 33.27 54.84
C LYS A 2 -25.76 32.47 54.76
N LYS A 3 -25.18 32.06 55.90
CA LYS A 3 -23.91 31.28 55.94
C LYS A 3 -24.03 29.84 55.42
N SER A 4 -25.21 29.23 55.51
CA SER A 4 -25.48 27.87 55.00
C SER A 4 -25.64 27.87 53.48
N LEU A 5 -26.24 28.93 52.93
CA LEU A 5 -26.46 29.10 51.49
C LEU A 5 -25.14 29.35 50.74
N ILE A 6 -24.23 30.13 51.33
CA ILE A 6 -22.90 30.41 50.75
C ILE A 6 -22.02 29.15 50.75
N LYS A 7 -22.09 28.32 51.80
CA LYS A 7 -21.39 27.03 51.84
C LYS A 7 -21.93 26.04 50.81
N SER A 8 -23.26 26.01 50.60
CA SER A 8 -23.89 25.17 49.59
C SER A 8 -23.57 25.63 48.16
N LEU A 9 -23.46 26.94 47.93
CA LEU A 9 -23.10 27.51 46.63
C LEU A 9 -21.62 27.29 46.30
N ALA A 10 -20.73 27.39 47.29
CA ALA A 10 -19.32 27.08 47.14
C ALA A 10 -19.08 25.58 46.85
N LEU A 11 -19.84 24.68 47.48
CA LEU A 11 -19.78 23.24 47.21
C LEU A 11 -20.24 22.90 45.77
N LEU A 12 -21.27 23.59 45.28
CA LEU A 12 -21.75 23.43 43.90
C LEU A 12 -20.75 23.95 42.88
N PHE A 13 -20.08 25.07 43.16
CA PHE A 13 -19.06 25.63 42.27
C PHE A 13 -17.81 24.74 42.18
N VAL A 14 -17.39 24.13 43.30
CA VAL A 14 -16.29 23.15 43.32
C VAL A 14 -16.67 21.85 42.60
N SER A 15 -17.94 21.43 42.70
CA SER A 15 -18.44 20.25 41.98
C SER A 15 -18.53 20.45 40.45
N ILE A 16 -18.79 21.67 39.97
CA ILE A 16 -18.82 22.00 38.54
C ILE A 16 -17.40 22.10 37.95
N LEU A 17 -16.42 22.54 38.75
CA LEU A 17 -15.01 22.60 38.35
C LEU A 17 -14.32 21.22 38.25
N LEU A 18 -14.85 20.19 38.92
CA LEU A 18 -14.27 18.83 38.90
C LEU A 18 -14.74 17.97 37.70
N ILE A 19 -15.82 18.35 37.01
CA ILE A 19 -16.38 17.55 35.90
C ILE A 19 -15.75 17.92 34.54
N SER A 20 -15.00 19.03 34.46
CA SER A 20 -14.24 19.42 33.26
C SER A 20 -12.90 18.67 33.09
N GLY A 21 -12.63 17.69 33.96
CA GLY A 21 -11.47 16.81 33.91
C GLY A 21 -11.51 15.79 32.78
N CYS A 22 -11.12 16.23 31.59
CA CYS A 22 -10.47 15.42 30.56
C CYS A 22 -11.24 14.20 30.02
N SER A 23 -12.36 14.44 29.33
CA SER A 23 -12.71 13.56 28.19
C SER A 23 -11.78 13.91 27.02
N ARG A 24 -10.53 13.41 27.02
CA ARG A 24 -9.75 13.30 25.78
C ARG A 24 -10.42 12.20 24.95
N LYS A 25 -11.37 12.60 24.10
CA LYS A 25 -11.72 11.76 22.94
C LYS A 25 -10.40 11.48 22.22
N PRO A 26 -10.07 10.22 21.85
CA PRO A 26 -8.94 9.98 20.98
C PRO A 26 -9.26 10.70 19.66
N GLU A 27 -8.67 11.87 19.49
CA GLU A 27 -8.82 12.71 18.32
C GLU A 27 -8.03 12.03 17.20
N ASN A 28 -8.71 11.16 16.47
CA ASN A 28 -8.31 10.55 15.19
C ASN A 28 -7.27 9.42 15.20
N HIS A 29 -7.36 8.62 14.13
CA HIS A 29 -6.39 7.61 13.70
C HIS A 29 -4.95 8.10 13.89
N PRO A 30 -3.99 7.23 14.25
CA PRO A 30 -2.61 7.65 14.46
C PRO A 30 -2.05 8.31 13.20
N ARG A 31 -1.74 9.61 13.28
CA ARG A 31 -1.07 10.38 12.23
C ARG A 31 0.23 10.93 12.79
N ILE A 32 1.36 10.47 12.24
CA ILE A 32 2.70 10.85 12.72
C ILE A 32 3.12 12.21 12.13
N TYR A 33 2.69 12.53 10.91
CA TYR A 33 3.24 13.67 10.15
C TYR A 33 2.29 14.87 10.00
N VAL A 34 0.97 14.67 9.88
CA VAL A 34 0.00 15.76 9.67
C VAL A 34 -1.28 15.52 10.48
N SER A 35 -1.74 16.55 11.19
CA SER A 35 -3.00 16.56 11.94
C SER A 35 -4.03 17.45 11.24
N ASP A 36 -5.31 17.35 11.60
CA ASP A 36 -6.34 18.24 11.04
C ASP A 36 -6.04 19.72 11.33
N LYS A 37 -5.38 20.00 12.47
CA LYS A 37 -4.96 21.34 12.89
C LYS A 37 -3.81 21.90 12.05
N THR A 38 -2.94 21.03 11.52
CA THR A 38 -1.76 21.42 10.71
C THR A 38 -1.97 21.24 9.20
N LYS A 39 -3.15 20.75 8.78
CA LYS A 39 -3.48 20.47 7.38
C LYS A 39 -3.40 21.70 6.49
N THR A 40 -3.91 22.85 6.95
CA THR A 40 -3.91 24.11 6.18
C THR A 40 -2.50 24.59 5.89
N ASP A 41 -1.64 24.58 6.91
CA ASP A 41 -0.26 25.03 6.81
C ASP A 41 0.55 24.06 5.92
N PHE A 42 0.28 22.76 6.04
CA PHE A 42 0.86 21.76 5.16
C PHE A 42 0.49 22.00 3.69
N LEU A 43 -0.80 22.18 3.38
CA LEU A 43 -1.28 22.46 2.03
C LEU A 43 -0.72 23.76 1.47
N SER A 44 -0.60 24.80 2.29
CA SER A 44 0.08 26.04 1.91
C SER A 44 1.54 25.77 1.54
N SER A 45 2.27 25.04 2.40
CA SER A 45 3.67 24.69 2.15
C SER A 45 3.86 23.78 0.92
N ALA A 46 2.89 22.91 0.63
CA ALA A 46 2.93 22.01 -0.51
C ALA A 46 2.88 22.77 -1.84
N ASN A 47 2.20 23.92 -1.87
CA ASN A 47 2.08 24.76 -3.06
C ASN A 47 3.14 25.88 -3.14
N SER A 48 3.67 26.33 -2.00
CA SER A 48 4.62 27.45 -1.95
C SER A 48 6.09 27.03 -1.98
N VAL A 49 6.41 25.80 -1.56
CA VAL A 49 7.78 25.30 -1.54
C VAL A 49 8.06 24.53 -2.82
N GLU A 50 9.01 25.02 -3.62
CA GLU A 50 9.29 24.52 -4.98
C GLU A 50 9.51 23.01 -5.05
N TRP A 51 10.37 22.45 -4.18
CA TRP A 51 10.65 21.01 -4.20
C TRP A 51 9.43 20.15 -3.85
N LYS A 52 8.52 20.66 -2.99
CA LYS A 52 7.29 19.94 -2.62
C LYS A 52 6.29 19.97 -3.76
N LYS A 53 6.14 21.14 -4.39
CA LYS A 53 5.29 21.33 -5.56
C LYS A 53 5.73 20.41 -6.70
N ARG A 54 7.02 20.42 -7.02
CA ARG A 54 7.62 19.53 -8.02
C ARG A 54 7.38 18.06 -7.70
N LEU A 55 7.63 17.62 -6.46
CA LEU A 55 7.36 16.24 -6.05
C LEU A 55 5.89 15.84 -6.26
N ILE A 56 4.95 16.72 -5.94
CA ILE A 56 3.50 16.48 -6.13
C ILE A 56 3.15 16.44 -7.62
N GLU A 57 3.69 17.35 -8.41
CA GLU A 57 3.49 17.41 -9.87
C GLU A 57 4.04 16.17 -10.56
N ASP A 58 5.26 15.74 -10.23
CA ASP A 58 5.87 14.52 -10.75
C ASP A 58 5.02 13.28 -10.41
N LYS A 59 4.50 13.19 -9.17
CA LYS A 59 3.61 12.09 -8.76
C LYS A 59 2.27 12.11 -9.48
N LYS A 60 1.70 13.29 -9.75
CA LYS A 60 0.47 13.42 -10.54
C LYS A 60 0.69 13.02 -11.98
N ALA A 61 1.74 13.53 -12.62
CA ALA A 61 2.06 13.21 -14.01
C ALA A 61 2.28 11.70 -14.22
N ASN A 62 2.96 11.04 -13.27
CA ASN A 62 3.12 9.58 -13.31
C ASN A 62 1.78 8.84 -13.17
N LEU A 63 0.86 9.36 -12.36
CA LEU A 63 -0.46 8.75 -12.17
C LEU A 63 -1.40 8.99 -13.36
N ASP A 64 -1.31 10.15 -14.00
CA ASP A 64 -2.19 10.56 -15.11
C ASP A 64 -2.15 9.56 -16.27
N ASN A 65 -0.97 9.00 -16.57
CA ASN A 65 -0.82 7.95 -17.59
C ASN A 65 -1.70 6.72 -17.26
N TYR A 66 -1.67 6.25 -16.02
CA TYR A 66 -2.46 5.11 -15.59
C TYR A 66 -3.95 5.43 -15.46
N LEU A 67 -4.29 6.66 -15.09
CA LEU A 67 -5.69 7.12 -15.04
C LEU A 67 -6.33 7.15 -16.42
N ALA A 68 -5.60 7.56 -17.45
CA ALA A 68 -6.08 7.51 -18.84
C ALA A 68 -6.36 6.06 -19.27
N LEU A 69 -5.43 5.13 -19.00
CA LEU A 69 -5.61 3.71 -19.30
C LEU A 69 -6.80 3.10 -18.53
N CYS A 70 -6.96 3.46 -17.26
CA CYS A 70 -8.10 2.99 -16.45
C CYS A 70 -9.44 3.63 -16.84
N ALA A 71 -9.42 4.82 -17.47
CA ALA A 71 -10.63 5.44 -18.00
C ALA A 71 -11.14 4.73 -19.25
N GLU A 72 -10.23 4.18 -20.06
CA GLU A 72 -10.57 3.34 -21.22
C GLU A 72 -10.97 1.92 -20.80
N ASP A 73 -10.22 1.33 -19.86
CA ASP A 73 -10.48 0.00 -19.30
C ASP A 73 -10.38 0.03 -17.76
N PRO A 74 -11.51 0.02 -17.04
CA PRO A 74 -11.53 0.04 -15.57
C PRO A 74 -10.79 -1.13 -14.91
N GLU A 75 -10.59 -2.25 -15.61
CA GLU A 75 -9.87 -3.42 -15.10
C GLU A 75 -8.38 -3.41 -15.46
N TRP A 76 -7.90 -2.40 -16.19
CA TRP A 76 -6.54 -2.37 -16.73
C TRP A 76 -5.47 -2.58 -15.67
N LEU A 77 -5.61 -1.90 -14.53
CA LEU A 77 -4.67 -1.98 -13.42
C LEU A 77 -4.83 -3.27 -12.61
N VAL A 78 -6.08 -3.65 -12.34
CA VAL A 78 -6.42 -4.83 -11.52
C VAL A 78 -5.96 -6.10 -12.21
N SER A 79 -6.18 -6.22 -13.52
CA SER A 79 -5.80 -7.38 -14.31
C SER A 79 -4.29 -7.65 -14.29
N ARG A 80 -3.45 -6.64 -14.02
CA ARG A 80 -1.98 -6.76 -14.00
C ARG A 80 -1.41 -7.08 -12.62
N LEU A 81 -2.26 -7.21 -11.59
CA LEU A 81 -1.82 -7.67 -10.29
C LEU A 81 -1.33 -9.12 -10.37
N GLN A 82 -0.24 -9.39 -9.66
CA GLN A 82 0.36 -10.71 -9.53
C GLN A 82 -0.45 -11.54 -8.53
N MET A 83 -1.50 -12.17 -9.05
CA MET A 83 -2.46 -13.00 -8.32
C MET A 83 -2.49 -14.41 -8.91
N ASN A 84 -2.93 -15.38 -8.13
CA ASN A 84 -3.33 -16.72 -8.58
C ASN A 84 -4.72 -16.63 -9.24
N TRP A 85 -4.81 -15.98 -10.41
CA TRP A 85 -6.06 -15.73 -11.13
C TRP A 85 -6.81 -17.00 -11.52
N LYS A 86 -6.11 -17.96 -12.13
CA LYS A 86 -6.64 -19.23 -12.65
C LYS A 86 -6.46 -20.34 -11.62
N THR A 87 -5.28 -20.43 -11.03
CA THR A 87 -4.88 -21.48 -10.08
C THR A 87 -5.55 -21.36 -8.72
N ARG A 88 -5.87 -20.13 -8.29
CA ARG A 88 -6.56 -19.82 -7.00
C ARG A 88 -5.91 -20.50 -5.79
N HIS A 89 -4.59 -20.69 -5.81
CA HIS A 89 -3.88 -21.35 -4.72
C HIS A 89 -4.03 -20.59 -3.39
N ASN A 90 -4.40 -21.29 -2.31
CA ASN A 90 -4.56 -20.69 -0.98
C ASN A 90 -3.53 -21.17 0.04
N ARG A 91 -2.66 -22.11 -0.34
CA ARG A 91 -1.58 -22.62 0.51
C ARG A 91 -0.24 -22.44 -0.17
N VAL A 92 0.74 -22.02 0.60
CA VAL A 92 2.12 -21.77 0.16
C VAL A 92 3.06 -22.64 0.99
N PHE A 93 3.99 -23.30 0.32
CA PHE A 93 4.96 -24.19 0.93
C PHE A 93 6.37 -23.64 0.72
N LEU A 94 7.16 -23.59 1.80
CA LEU A 94 8.52 -23.06 1.79
C LEU A 94 9.54 -24.15 2.16
N ILE A 95 10.69 -24.13 1.53
CA ILE A 95 11.86 -24.95 1.89
C ILE A 95 13.00 -23.99 2.22
N GLY A 96 13.52 -24.05 3.45
CA GLY A 96 14.61 -23.16 3.89
C GLY A 96 14.28 -21.66 3.78
N GLY A 97 13.00 -21.28 3.92
CA GLY A 97 12.53 -19.90 3.78
C GLY A 97 12.35 -19.41 2.33
N LYS A 98 12.63 -20.26 1.34
CA LYS A 98 12.37 -19.99 -0.09
C LYS A 98 11.09 -20.67 -0.54
N PHE A 99 10.37 -20.03 -1.45
CA PHE A 99 9.19 -20.57 -2.10
C PHE A 99 9.54 -21.90 -2.79
N SER A 100 8.77 -22.95 -2.49
CA SER A 100 8.88 -24.23 -3.17
C SER A 100 7.74 -24.43 -4.15
N HIS A 101 6.51 -24.35 -3.67
CA HIS A 101 5.31 -24.49 -4.49
C HIS A 101 4.10 -23.91 -3.75
N SER A 102 2.99 -23.78 -4.47
CA SER A 102 1.68 -23.43 -3.91
C SER A 102 0.61 -24.40 -4.42
N GLY A 103 -0.51 -24.47 -3.71
CA GLY A 103 -1.60 -25.38 -4.06
C GLY A 103 -2.87 -25.11 -3.28
N GLY A 104 -3.81 -26.06 -3.38
CA GLY A 104 -5.20 -25.86 -2.93
C GLY A 104 -5.97 -24.95 -3.88
N GLU A 105 -7.23 -24.68 -3.56
CA GLU A 105 -8.13 -23.92 -4.42
C GLU A 105 -9.03 -23.06 -3.55
N ALA A 106 -9.03 -21.75 -3.80
CA ALA A 106 -9.88 -20.77 -3.13
C ALA A 106 -11.10 -20.41 -4.01
N PRO A 107 -12.18 -19.88 -3.43
CA PRO A 107 -13.33 -19.44 -4.20
C PRO A 107 -13.02 -18.22 -5.10
N VAL A 108 -11.99 -17.44 -4.76
CA VAL A 108 -11.59 -16.21 -5.47
C VAL A 108 -10.07 -16.17 -5.70
N PRO A 109 -9.57 -15.39 -6.67
CA PRO A 109 -8.13 -15.17 -6.85
C PRO A 109 -7.44 -14.72 -5.54
N THR A 110 -6.24 -15.24 -5.31
CA THR A 110 -5.42 -14.93 -4.13
C THR A 110 -4.12 -14.25 -4.55
N VAL A 111 -3.49 -13.51 -3.64
CA VAL A 111 -2.19 -12.87 -3.93
C VAL A 111 -1.09 -13.92 -4.08
N ARG A 112 -0.18 -13.75 -5.04
CA ARG A 112 1.01 -14.60 -5.16
C ARG A 112 2.02 -14.33 -4.06
N TYR A 113 2.61 -15.40 -3.55
CA TYR A 113 3.74 -15.32 -2.63
C TYR A 113 5.04 -15.05 -3.40
N SER A 114 5.86 -14.14 -2.87
CA SER A 114 7.17 -13.81 -3.43
C SER A 114 8.23 -14.83 -3.03
N GLY A 115 9.18 -15.07 -3.92
CA GLY A 115 10.09 -16.20 -3.83
C GLY A 115 10.89 -16.33 -2.55
N SER A 116 11.58 -15.27 -2.16
CA SER A 116 12.55 -15.32 -1.06
C SER A 116 12.63 -13.95 -0.38
N ARG A 117 13.31 -13.91 0.78
CA ARG A 117 13.68 -12.64 1.43
C ARG A 117 14.89 -11.97 0.77
N ASP A 118 15.51 -12.62 -0.21
CA ASP A 118 16.66 -12.07 -0.93
C ASP A 118 16.19 -11.13 -2.03
N TRP A 119 16.79 -9.95 -2.06
CA TRP A 119 16.56 -8.92 -3.05
C TRP A 119 17.34 -9.17 -4.35
N ALA A 120 18.33 -10.07 -4.31
CA ALA A 120 19.16 -10.42 -5.45
C ALA A 120 18.37 -11.30 -6.44
N THR A 121 18.34 -10.86 -7.70
CA THR A 121 17.77 -11.59 -8.83
C THR A 121 18.51 -11.16 -10.10
N ASP A 122 18.70 -12.10 -11.03
CA ASP A 122 19.32 -11.83 -12.32
C ASP A 122 18.31 -11.34 -13.37
N TYR A 123 17.05 -11.13 -12.98
CA TYR A 123 15.95 -10.79 -13.88
C TYR A 123 15.45 -9.35 -13.71
N LEU A 124 14.94 -8.77 -14.78
CA LEU A 124 14.32 -7.45 -14.80
C LEU A 124 12.85 -7.53 -14.36
N SER A 125 12.43 -6.54 -13.57
CA SER A 125 11.00 -6.34 -13.32
C SER A 125 10.37 -5.71 -14.56
N PRO A 126 9.33 -6.30 -15.15
CA PRO A 126 8.61 -5.66 -16.26
C PRO A 126 7.96 -4.35 -15.81
N GLU A 127 7.69 -3.48 -16.78
CA GLU A 127 6.76 -2.36 -16.61
C GLU A 127 5.31 -2.86 -16.64
N LEU A 128 4.39 -2.09 -16.04
CA LEU A 128 2.99 -2.54 -15.89
C LEU A 128 2.33 -2.80 -17.25
N GLU A 129 2.66 -1.98 -18.24
CA GLU A 129 2.19 -2.06 -19.62
C GLU A 129 2.57 -3.38 -20.29
N GLU A 130 3.71 -3.97 -19.90
CA GLU A 130 4.23 -5.23 -20.43
C GLU A 130 3.72 -6.46 -19.68
N VAL A 131 3.09 -6.27 -18.52
CA VAL A 131 2.48 -7.35 -17.75
C VAL A 131 1.22 -7.82 -18.47
N GLU A 132 1.18 -9.11 -18.79
CA GLU A 132 0.01 -9.75 -19.39
C GLU A 132 -1.19 -9.68 -18.40
N PRO A 133 -2.37 -9.20 -18.85
CA PRO A 133 -3.59 -9.20 -18.04
C PRO A 133 -3.97 -10.60 -17.57
N TYR A 134 -4.32 -10.72 -16.30
CA TYR A 134 -4.72 -11.97 -15.64
C TYR A 134 -3.67 -13.09 -15.78
N PHE A 135 -2.40 -12.73 -15.95
CA PHE A 135 -1.29 -13.67 -16.10
C PHE A 135 -1.25 -14.63 -14.93
N ASP A 136 -1.39 -15.94 -15.17
CA ASP A 136 -1.28 -17.00 -14.18
C ASP A 136 -0.90 -18.34 -14.82
N ASP A 137 0.38 -18.69 -14.69
CA ASP A 137 0.99 -19.87 -15.27
C ASP A 137 1.74 -20.66 -14.19
N PRO A 138 1.55 -21.98 -14.11
CA PRO A 138 2.22 -22.83 -13.12
C PRO A 138 3.75 -22.89 -13.28
N ARG A 139 4.30 -22.52 -14.45
CA ARG A 139 5.76 -22.47 -14.69
C ARG A 139 6.44 -21.32 -13.94
N GLY A 140 5.68 -20.33 -13.48
CA GLY A 140 6.21 -19.17 -12.76
C GLY A 140 6.07 -17.87 -13.55
N MET A 141 7.13 -17.07 -13.59
CA MET A 141 7.14 -15.76 -14.23
C MET A 141 7.91 -15.85 -15.56
N TYR A 142 7.45 -15.15 -16.60
CA TYR A 142 8.21 -15.02 -17.84
C TYR A 142 8.96 -13.68 -17.84
N LEU A 143 10.26 -13.71 -17.52
CA LEU A 143 11.06 -12.51 -17.24
C LEU A 143 12.30 -12.44 -18.13
N GLU A 144 12.77 -11.21 -18.35
CA GLU A 144 13.99 -10.95 -19.09
C GLU A 144 15.22 -11.03 -18.18
N HIS A 145 16.23 -11.77 -18.60
CA HIS A 145 17.49 -11.91 -17.88
C HIS A 145 18.41 -10.68 -18.15
N LYS A 146 18.92 -10.04 -17.09
CA LYS A 146 19.68 -8.78 -17.15
C LYS A 146 20.89 -8.80 -18.07
N THR A 147 21.60 -9.92 -18.13
CA THR A 147 22.85 -10.05 -18.90
C THR A 147 22.62 -10.45 -20.36
N THR A 148 21.67 -11.34 -20.63
CA THR A 148 21.45 -11.89 -21.97
C THR A 148 20.38 -11.13 -22.75
N GLY A 149 19.46 -10.45 -22.05
CA GLY A 149 18.29 -9.80 -22.66
C GLY A 149 17.24 -10.78 -23.17
N GLU A 150 17.39 -12.08 -22.89
CA GLU A 150 16.45 -13.10 -23.33
C GLU A 150 15.37 -13.33 -22.28
N LYS A 151 14.14 -13.62 -22.73
CA LYS A 151 13.01 -13.94 -21.85
C LYS A 151 12.91 -15.45 -21.62
N GLU A 152 12.87 -15.83 -20.35
CA GLU A 152 12.75 -17.23 -19.94
C GLU A 152 11.77 -17.42 -18.78
N TRP A 153 11.40 -18.68 -18.54
CA TRP A 153 10.53 -19.06 -17.43
C TRP A 153 11.34 -19.15 -16.14
N VAL A 154 10.97 -18.33 -15.17
CA VAL A 154 11.67 -18.16 -13.90
C VAL A 154 10.80 -18.66 -12.76
N HIS A 155 11.36 -19.53 -11.95
CA HIS A 155 10.68 -20.02 -10.76
C HIS A 155 10.54 -18.88 -9.74
N PRO A 156 9.39 -18.72 -9.05
CA PRO A 156 9.18 -17.59 -8.14
C PRO A 156 10.28 -17.40 -7.10
N SER A 157 10.93 -18.46 -6.62
CA SER A 157 12.06 -18.41 -5.66
C SER A 157 13.27 -17.58 -6.13
N GLU A 158 13.42 -17.36 -7.43
CA GLU A 158 14.55 -16.68 -8.07
C GLU A 158 14.20 -15.24 -8.49
N THR A 159 12.95 -14.84 -8.31
CA THR A 159 12.42 -13.53 -8.73
C THR A 159 12.66 -12.42 -7.70
N GLY A 160 13.24 -12.74 -6.54
CA GLY A 160 13.37 -11.81 -5.41
C GLY A 160 12.03 -11.15 -5.06
N HIS A 161 11.99 -9.82 -5.12
CA HIS A 161 10.78 -9.02 -4.85
C HIS A 161 10.02 -8.56 -6.10
N ILE A 162 10.27 -9.14 -7.29
CA ILE A 162 9.61 -8.68 -8.53
C ILE A 162 8.08 -8.78 -8.43
N ILE A 163 7.55 -9.89 -7.91
CA ILE A 163 6.09 -10.10 -7.73
C ILE A 163 5.47 -8.99 -6.87
N GLU A 164 6.11 -8.68 -5.74
CA GLU A 164 5.66 -7.61 -4.83
C GLU A 164 5.83 -6.22 -5.45
N GLY A 165 6.93 -6.03 -6.19
CA GLY A 165 7.28 -4.81 -6.88
C GLY A 165 6.24 -4.42 -7.91
N ILE A 166 5.78 -5.37 -8.73
CA ILE A 166 4.72 -5.16 -9.72
C ILE A 166 3.43 -4.71 -9.01
N ASN A 167 3.01 -5.43 -7.96
CA ASN A 167 1.80 -5.07 -7.20
C ASN A 167 1.93 -3.68 -6.52
N ARG A 168 3.14 -3.29 -6.12
CA ARG A 168 3.42 -1.98 -5.50
C ARG A 168 3.40 -0.83 -6.50
N LYS A 169 3.87 -1.07 -7.74
CA LYS A 169 3.80 -0.07 -8.83
C LYS A 169 2.35 0.35 -9.06
N GLY A 170 1.41 -0.60 -9.09
CA GLY A 170 -0.01 -0.30 -9.26
C GLY A 170 -0.63 0.54 -8.13
N ASN A 171 -0.07 0.48 -6.91
CA ASN A 171 -0.56 1.26 -5.78
C ASN A 171 -0.06 2.73 -5.76
N GLY A 172 0.64 3.19 -6.81
CA GLY A 172 1.18 4.56 -6.87
C GLY A 172 2.36 4.82 -5.90
N THR A 173 2.94 3.76 -5.34
CA THR A 173 4.06 3.83 -4.38
C THR A 173 5.40 3.39 -4.99
N GLY A 174 5.44 3.20 -6.32
CA GLY A 174 6.69 3.11 -7.07
C GLY A 174 7.52 4.38 -6.82
N SER A 175 8.66 4.20 -6.17
CA SER A 175 9.66 5.24 -5.95
C SER A 175 10.57 5.30 -7.16
#